data_AF-K1LCF4-F1
#
_entry.id   AF-K1LCF4-F1
#
_cell.length_a   1.000
_cell.length_b   1.000
_cell.length_c   1.000
_cell.angle_alpha   90.00
_cell.angle_beta   90.00
_cell.angle_gamma   90.00
#
_symmetry.space_group_name_H-M   'P 1'
#
loop_
_entity.id
_entity.type
_entity.pdbx_description
1 polymer ?
#
loop_
_entity_poly.entity_id
_entity_poly.type
_entity_poly.pdbx_seq_one_letter_code
_entity_poly.pdbx_strand_id
1 'polypeptide(L)'
;MSDTLNPLIHHSKNKISHSSQLGGIETSILDNGPGKGTRIAWVNTGGGLRYKIVLDRGMDIVDAFFNANSLAWISHAGIVHPQPFSNQGIDWLRTFAGGLLTTCGLSHIGGPESDQNGTRGLHGNYSNLAAELISIKQPDVRNGDLSLGMTGLVKETTTFGPQLELKRTISGTLGENYLKVHDEVINVGNTPAPHMLLYHINCGYPLIDKGTDMIWKGQWESMDKDPNNRIFNASNNFKKCPDPMDAHAGFGEDVAFIKPHAEANGTAICGFINEKLGLGLSIKFNTLQLPWLINWQHWGKGEYVTALEPATNPPIGQAKARTEGTLIELAPGEKRNYDLELKVMTEMNELDNFLKKSNY
;
A
#
# COMPACT_ATOMS: atom_id res chain seq x y z
N MET A 1 32.31 5.88 -16.03
CA MET A 1 31.00 5.56 -16.64
C MET A 1 30.59 4.24 -16.05
N SER A 2 29.49 4.21 -15.29
CA SER A 2 29.19 3.16 -14.32
C SER A 2 28.66 1.89 -15.00
N ASP A 3 29.41 0.79 -14.88
CA ASP A 3 28.93 -0.58 -15.12
C ASP A 3 27.97 -1.01 -13.99
N THR A 4 26.86 -0.29 -13.86
CA THR A 4 25.75 -0.57 -12.92
C THR A 4 24.52 -1.13 -13.63
N LEU A 5 24.61 -1.48 -14.91
CA LEU A 5 23.51 -2.19 -15.57
C LEU A 5 23.43 -3.61 -15.01
N ASN A 6 22.22 -4.01 -14.62
CA ASN A 6 21.90 -5.40 -14.31
C ASN A 6 22.53 -6.32 -15.39
N PRO A 7 23.43 -7.26 -15.02
CA PRO A 7 24.18 -8.07 -15.99
C PRO A 7 23.29 -8.80 -16.99
N LEU A 8 22.10 -9.21 -16.56
CA LEU A 8 21.11 -9.86 -17.41
C LEU A 8 20.63 -8.95 -18.55
N ILE A 9 20.45 -7.66 -18.27
CA ILE A 9 20.05 -6.65 -19.27
C ILE A 9 21.23 -6.33 -20.19
N HIS A 10 22.42 -6.12 -19.63
CA HIS A 10 23.62 -5.85 -20.43
C HIS A 10 23.90 -6.97 -21.45
N HIS A 11 23.82 -8.24 -20.99
CA HIS A 11 24.05 -9.40 -21.85
C HIS A 11 22.91 -9.74 -22.80
N SER A 12 21.75 -9.06 -22.69
CA SER A 12 20.59 -9.28 -23.58
C SER A 12 20.72 -8.60 -24.94
N LYS A 13 21.68 -7.66 -25.10
CA LYS A 13 21.89 -6.89 -26.32
C LYS A 13 22.07 -7.82 -27.53
N ASN A 14 21.29 -7.58 -28.58
CA ASN A 14 21.23 -8.38 -29.82
C ASN A 14 20.79 -9.85 -29.63
N LYS A 15 20.27 -10.26 -28.46
CA LYS A 15 19.83 -11.64 -28.19
C LYS A 15 18.32 -11.79 -28.04
N ILE A 16 17.63 -10.73 -27.64
CA ILE A 16 16.18 -10.77 -27.42
C ILE A 16 15.44 -10.16 -28.62
N SER A 17 14.30 -10.76 -28.98
CA SER A 17 13.39 -10.20 -29.98
C SER A 17 12.28 -9.36 -29.34
N HIS A 18 11.90 -9.66 -28.09
CA HIS A 18 10.80 -9.01 -27.38
C HIS A 18 11.18 -8.75 -25.92
N SER A 19 10.85 -7.56 -25.39
CA SER A 19 11.23 -7.15 -24.03
C SER A 19 10.57 -7.99 -22.94
N SER A 20 9.39 -8.57 -23.20
CA SER A 20 8.70 -9.47 -22.26
C SER A 20 9.51 -10.70 -21.85
N GLN A 21 10.55 -11.08 -22.62
CA GLN A 21 11.49 -12.12 -22.21
C GLN A 21 12.29 -11.71 -20.95
N LEU A 22 12.48 -10.41 -20.74
CA LEU A 22 13.13 -9.85 -19.55
C LEU A 22 12.11 -9.34 -18.53
N GLY A 23 11.03 -8.69 -19.00
CA GLY A 23 10.01 -8.09 -18.16
C GLY A 23 9.17 -7.06 -18.91
N GLY A 24 8.31 -6.35 -18.19
CA GLY A 24 7.36 -5.39 -18.76
C GLY A 24 5.99 -5.50 -18.12
N ILE A 25 4.99 -4.94 -18.80
CA ILE A 25 3.62 -4.82 -18.30
C ILE A 25 2.68 -5.58 -19.24
N GLU A 26 1.84 -6.46 -18.71
CA GLU A 26 0.82 -7.18 -19.45
C GLU A 26 -0.56 -6.88 -18.85
N THR A 27 -1.50 -6.37 -19.64
CA THR A 27 -2.88 -6.17 -19.21
C THR A 27 -3.74 -7.38 -19.52
N SER A 28 -4.64 -7.74 -18.62
CA SER A 28 -5.58 -8.86 -18.79
C SER A 28 -6.93 -8.53 -18.17
N ILE A 29 -7.93 -9.34 -18.48
CA ILE A 29 -9.23 -9.35 -17.80
C ILE A 29 -9.37 -10.72 -17.11
N LEU A 30 -9.68 -10.71 -15.83
CA LEU A 30 -10.00 -11.95 -15.11
C LEU A 30 -11.30 -12.54 -15.68
N ASP A 31 -11.30 -13.83 -16.00
CA ASP A 31 -12.42 -14.50 -16.67
C ASP A 31 -13.25 -15.38 -15.74
N ASN A 32 -12.81 -15.57 -14.49
CA ASN A 32 -13.42 -16.50 -13.54
C ASN A 32 -13.52 -15.94 -12.10
N GLY A 33 -14.38 -16.57 -11.30
CA GLY A 33 -14.56 -16.29 -9.88
C GLY A 33 -15.17 -14.91 -9.58
N PRO A 34 -15.12 -14.47 -8.32
CA PRO A 34 -15.63 -13.16 -7.89
C PRO A 34 -15.00 -11.96 -8.60
N GLY A 35 -13.78 -12.11 -9.11
CA GLY A 35 -13.04 -11.09 -9.86
C GLY A 35 -13.35 -11.07 -11.36
N LYS A 36 -14.25 -11.92 -11.88
CA LYS A 36 -14.56 -11.96 -13.32
C LYS A 36 -14.96 -10.57 -13.84
N GLY A 37 -14.38 -10.19 -14.98
CA GLY A 37 -14.57 -8.90 -15.64
C GLY A 37 -13.63 -7.81 -15.15
N THR A 38 -12.89 -8.02 -14.06
CA THR A 38 -11.93 -7.05 -13.54
C THR A 38 -10.68 -7.00 -14.40
N ARG A 39 -10.33 -5.79 -14.86
CA ARG A 39 -9.09 -5.48 -15.56
C ARG A 39 -7.92 -5.45 -14.58
N ILE A 40 -6.83 -6.09 -14.97
CA ILE A 40 -5.58 -6.17 -14.21
C ILE A 40 -4.39 -5.83 -15.11
N ALA A 41 -3.26 -5.53 -14.50
CA ALA A 41 -1.97 -5.48 -15.15
C ALA A 41 -0.90 -6.20 -14.33
N TRP A 42 -0.30 -7.22 -14.91
CA TRP A 42 0.91 -7.84 -14.37
C TRP A 42 2.13 -7.03 -14.75
N VAL A 43 2.91 -6.64 -13.75
CA VAL A 43 4.21 -6.01 -13.93
C VAL A 43 5.29 -7.02 -13.53
N ASN A 44 6.18 -7.32 -14.47
CA ASN A 44 7.38 -8.10 -14.21
C ASN A 44 8.60 -7.19 -14.34
N THR A 45 9.31 -6.94 -13.22
CA THR A 45 10.49 -6.08 -13.28
C THR A 45 11.72 -6.80 -13.83
N GLY A 46 11.69 -8.12 -14.00
CA GLY A 46 12.83 -8.90 -14.49
C GLY A 46 13.96 -9.11 -13.47
N GLY A 47 13.92 -8.44 -12.31
CA GLY A 47 14.84 -8.64 -11.19
C GLY A 47 14.39 -9.71 -10.19
N GLY A 48 13.17 -10.24 -10.36
CA GLY A 48 12.51 -11.18 -9.46
C GLY A 48 11.22 -10.63 -8.86
N LEU A 49 11.10 -9.30 -8.72
CA LEU A 49 9.87 -8.64 -8.30
C LEU A 49 8.80 -8.69 -9.42
N ARG A 50 7.63 -9.22 -9.07
CA ARG A 50 6.44 -9.25 -9.92
C ARG A 50 5.23 -8.83 -9.11
N TYR A 51 4.36 -8.00 -9.66
CA TYR A 51 3.17 -7.55 -8.95
C TYR A 51 1.99 -7.31 -9.89
N LYS A 52 0.77 -7.38 -9.34
CA LYS A 52 -0.47 -7.24 -10.08
C LYS A 52 -1.20 -5.98 -9.63
N ILE A 53 -1.30 -5.02 -10.55
CA ILE A 53 -2.13 -3.82 -10.39
C ILE A 53 -3.55 -4.21 -10.79
N VAL A 54 -4.54 -3.88 -9.96
CA VAL A 54 -5.95 -4.13 -10.24
C VAL A 54 -6.61 -2.82 -10.66
N LEU A 55 -6.72 -2.63 -11.98
CA LEU A 55 -7.13 -1.35 -12.58
C LEU A 55 -8.52 -0.93 -12.14
N ASP A 56 -9.43 -1.89 -11.96
CA ASP A 56 -10.80 -1.58 -11.56
C ASP A 56 -10.96 -1.41 -10.04
N ARG A 57 -9.91 -1.65 -9.25
CA ARG A 57 -9.88 -1.47 -7.79
C ARG A 57 -8.95 -0.31 -7.42
N GLY A 58 -9.11 0.84 -8.07
CA GLY A 58 -8.33 2.05 -7.81
C GLY A 58 -6.85 1.93 -8.18
N MET A 59 -6.48 0.99 -9.06
CA MET A 59 -5.07 0.63 -9.30
C MET A 59 -4.33 0.22 -8.00
N ASP A 60 -5.03 -0.40 -7.06
CA ASP A 60 -4.41 -1.06 -5.93
C ASP A 60 -3.53 -2.24 -6.39
N ILE A 61 -2.53 -2.60 -5.59
CA ILE A 61 -1.59 -3.67 -5.90
C ILE A 61 -1.95 -4.86 -5.01
N VAL A 62 -2.53 -5.90 -5.61
CA VAL A 62 -3.00 -7.05 -4.84
C VAL A 62 -1.88 -8.07 -4.69
N ASP A 63 -1.58 -8.82 -5.75
CA ASP A 63 -0.50 -9.80 -5.73
C ASP A 63 0.87 -9.12 -5.82
N ALA A 64 1.83 -9.59 -5.03
CA ALA A 64 3.24 -9.24 -5.18
C ALA A 64 4.14 -10.39 -4.76
N PHE A 65 5.15 -10.68 -5.57
CA PHE A 65 6.08 -11.77 -5.38
C PHE A 65 7.50 -11.30 -5.61
N PHE A 66 8.44 -11.79 -4.80
CA PHE A 66 9.84 -11.83 -5.16
C PHE A 66 10.26 -13.28 -5.41
N ASN A 67 10.56 -13.61 -6.67
CA ASN A 67 10.76 -15.00 -7.10
C ASN A 67 9.58 -15.88 -6.66
N ALA A 68 9.81 -16.86 -5.78
CA ALA A 68 8.78 -17.77 -5.28
C ALA A 68 8.06 -17.26 -4.02
N ASN A 69 8.54 -16.17 -3.40
CA ASN A 69 8.03 -15.70 -2.11
C ASN A 69 6.95 -14.63 -2.31
N SER A 70 5.75 -14.85 -1.76
CA SER A 70 4.74 -13.79 -1.67
C SER A 70 5.21 -12.69 -0.71
N LEU A 71 4.92 -11.44 -1.08
CA LEU A 71 5.16 -10.25 -0.26
C LEU A 71 3.86 -9.70 0.32
N ALA A 72 2.71 -10.23 -0.11
CA ALA A 72 1.39 -9.73 0.23
C ALA A 72 0.59 -10.78 1.02
N TRP A 73 -0.26 -10.30 1.93
CA TRP A 73 -1.37 -11.10 2.44
C TRP A 73 -2.57 -10.95 1.50
N ILE A 74 -3.16 -12.07 1.07
CA ILE A 74 -4.38 -12.07 0.27
C ILE A 74 -5.50 -12.65 1.12
N SER A 75 -6.59 -11.90 1.28
CA SER A 75 -7.74 -12.33 2.06
C SER A 75 -8.50 -13.48 1.39
N HIS A 76 -9.44 -14.09 2.11
CA HIS A 76 -10.35 -15.08 1.55
C HIS A 76 -11.19 -14.57 0.37
N ALA A 77 -11.42 -13.25 0.28
CA ALA A 77 -12.15 -12.64 -0.83
C ALA A 77 -11.32 -12.64 -2.13
N GLY A 78 -9.99 -12.54 -2.02
CA GLY A 78 -9.11 -12.32 -3.15
C GLY A 78 -9.52 -11.06 -3.95
N ILE A 79 -9.31 -11.10 -5.26
CA ILE A 79 -9.79 -10.03 -6.15
C ILE A 79 -11.28 -10.23 -6.41
N VAL A 80 -12.07 -9.23 -6.04
CA VAL A 80 -13.51 -9.14 -6.32
C VAL A 80 -13.76 -7.98 -7.27
N HIS A 81 -14.72 -8.15 -8.19
CA HIS A 81 -15.19 -7.04 -9.00
C HIS A 81 -15.66 -5.87 -8.13
N PRO A 82 -15.45 -4.60 -8.52
CA PRO A 82 -15.94 -3.45 -7.76
C PRO A 82 -17.41 -3.56 -7.40
N GLN A 83 -17.71 -3.26 -6.14
CA GLN A 83 -19.06 -3.18 -5.60
C GLN A 83 -19.25 -1.80 -4.95
N PRO A 84 -19.69 -0.77 -5.70
CA PRO A 84 -19.79 0.61 -5.22
C PRO A 84 -20.67 0.79 -3.96
N PHE A 85 -21.55 -0.16 -3.65
CA PHE A 85 -22.41 -0.14 -2.47
C PHE A 85 -21.80 -0.85 -1.24
N SER A 86 -20.60 -1.43 -1.36
CA SER A 86 -19.85 -1.97 -0.21
C SER A 86 -19.16 -0.84 0.56
N ASN A 87 -19.95 0.15 0.99
CA ASN A 87 -19.49 1.39 1.60
C ASN A 87 -20.30 1.83 2.84
N GLN A 88 -21.16 0.95 3.35
CA GLN A 88 -21.93 1.18 4.58
C GLN A 88 -21.37 0.33 5.71
N GLY A 89 -21.32 0.87 6.94
CA GLY A 89 -20.77 0.14 8.08
C GLY A 89 -19.39 -0.44 7.74
N ILE A 90 -19.21 -1.74 7.98
CA ILE A 90 -17.99 -2.49 7.66
C ILE A 90 -18.07 -3.26 6.32
N ASP A 91 -19.04 -2.96 5.45
CA ASP A 91 -19.24 -3.69 4.18
C ASP A 91 -18.03 -3.63 3.25
N TRP A 92 -17.14 -2.64 3.43
CA TRP A 92 -15.86 -2.55 2.73
C TRP A 92 -15.06 -3.87 2.79
N LEU A 93 -15.12 -4.57 3.94
CA LEU A 93 -14.44 -5.86 4.16
C LEU A 93 -14.90 -6.97 3.19
N ARG A 94 -16.12 -6.87 2.63
CA ARG A 94 -16.61 -7.84 1.61
C ARG A 94 -15.77 -7.84 0.34
N THR A 95 -15.10 -6.72 0.06
CA THR A 95 -14.28 -6.52 -1.15
C THR A 95 -12.80 -6.33 -0.81
N PHE A 96 -12.43 -6.37 0.47
CA PHE A 96 -11.06 -6.17 0.89
C PHE A 96 -10.20 -7.38 0.53
N ALA A 97 -9.38 -7.23 -0.51
CA ALA A 97 -8.48 -8.28 -0.98
C ALA A 97 -7.26 -8.46 -0.07
N GLY A 98 -7.00 -7.54 0.87
CA GLY A 98 -5.68 -7.37 1.45
C GLY A 98 -4.75 -6.74 0.41
N GLY A 99 -3.78 -7.52 -0.05
CA GLY A 99 -2.86 -7.13 -1.11
C GLY A 99 -1.68 -6.29 -0.63
N LEU A 100 -0.63 -6.24 -1.45
CA LEU A 100 0.56 -5.44 -1.13
C LEU A 100 0.22 -3.97 -0.87
N LEU A 101 -0.77 -3.39 -1.55
CA LEU A 101 -1.23 -2.03 -1.34
C LEU A 101 -2.73 -1.93 -1.63
N THR A 102 -3.49 -1.61 -0.61
CA THR A 102 -4.90 -1.19 -0.71
C THR A 102 -5.02 0.27 -0.29
N THR A 103 -5.67 1.10 -1.10
CA THR A 103 -5.77 2.54 -0.83
C THR A 103 -7.08 2.85 -0.11
N CYS A 104 -6.99 3.36 1.11
CA CYS A 104 -8.14 3.87 1.87
C CYS A 104 -8.27 5.38 1.65
N GLY A 105 -9.50 5.86 1.41
CA GLY A 105 -9.73 7.26 1.06
C GLY A 105 -10.79 7.42 -0.03
N LEU A 106 -10.79 8.53 -0.78
CA LEU A 106 -9.99 9.76 -0.61
C LEU A 106 -10.66 10.78 0.30
N SER A 107 -11.96 10.64 0.52
CA SER A 107 -12.72 11.55 1.38
C SER A 107 -12.73 11.12 2.85
N HIS A 108 -12.54 9.82 3.12
CA HIS A 108 -12.69 9.24 4.46
C HIS A 108 -11.75 8.06 4.65
N ILE A 109 -11.15 7.95 5.84
CA ILE A 109 -10.44 6.76 6.30
C ILE A 109 -10.86 6.42 7.73
N GLY A 110 -10.71 5.15 8.10
CA GLY A 110 -10.99 4.65 9.44
C GLY A 110 -12.37 4.07 9.58
N GLY A 111 -12.78 3.86 10.83
CA GLY A 111 -14.00 3.14 11.17
C GLY A 111 -15.29 3.78 10.63
N PRO A 112 -16.40 3.04 10.62
CA PRO A 112 -17.69 3.58 10.23
C PRO A 112 -18.15 4.66 11.21
N GLU A 113 -18.72 5.74 10.68
CA GLU A 113 -19.20 6.86 11.49
C GLU A 113 -20.40 7.57 10.86
N SER A 114 -21.10 8.34 11.69
CA SER A 114 -22.18 9.25 11.27
C SER A 114 -22.06 10.57 12.04
N ASP A 115 -22.23 11.67 11.33
CA ASP A 115 -22.33 13.01 11.90
C ASP A 115 -23.36 13.85 11.12
N GLN A 116 -23.44 15.15 11.40
CA GLN A 116 -24.29 16.09 10.67
C GLN A 116 -24.00 16.20 9.15
N ASN A 117 -22.86 15.66 8.69
CA ASN A 117 -22.46 15.63 7.28
C ASN A 117 -22.75 14.28 6.62
N GLY A 118 -23.45 13.37 7.30
CA GLY A 118 -23.89 12.08 6.77
C GLY A 118 -23.17 10.88 7.36
N THR A 119 -23.29 9.74 6.69
CA THR A 119 -22.73 8.45 7.09
C THR A 119 -21.59 8.04 6.17
N ARG A 120 -20.52 7.49 6.76
CA ARG A 120 -19.34 7.00 6.04
C ARG A 120 -18.99 5.61 6.56
N GLY A 121 -18.81 4.66 5.64
CA GLY A 121 -18.35 3.31 5.96
C GLY A 121 -16.83 3.24 6.17
N LEU A 122 -16.39 2.05 6.57
CA LEU A 122 -14.99 1.73 6.80
C LEU A 122 -14.12 2.09 5.57
N HIS A 123 -13.06 2.88 5.79
CA HIS A 123 -12.01 3.19 4.81
C HIS A 123 -12.40 3.88 3.48
N GLY A 124 -13.64 4.36 3.38
CA GLY A 124 -14.09 5.13 2.22
C GLY A 124 -14.36 4.26 0.97
N ASN A 125 -14.38 4.89 -0.19
CA ASN A 125 -14.87 4.28 -1.42
C ASN A 125 -13.76 3.85 -2.39
N TYR A 126 -12.53 4.35 -2.22
CA TYR A 126 -11.53 4.36 -3.28
C TYR A 126 -11.25 3.00 -3.92
N SER A 127 -11.01 1.95 -3.12
CA SER A 127 -10.73 0.62 -3.66
C SER A 127 -11.89 0.01 -4.45
N ASN A 128 -13.10 0.57 -4.41
CA ASN A 128 -14.25 0.18 -5.25
C ASN A 128 -14.44 1.06 -6.50
N LEU A 129 -13.48 1.92 -6.84
CA LEU A 129 -13.54 2.80 -8.01
C LEU A 129 -12.65 2.28 -9.12
N ALA A 130 -13.18 2.21 -10.35
CA ALA A 130 -12.40 1.79 -11.50
C ALA A 130 -11.55 2.94 -12.07
N ALA A 131 -10.31 2.65 -12.47
CA ALA A 131 -9.43 3.62 -13.07
C ALA A 131 -9.68 3.78 -14.58
N GLU A 132 -9.61 5.01 -15.06
CA GLU A 132 -9.38 5.32 -16.46
C GLU A 132 -7.87 5.20 -16.73
N LEU A 133 -7.47 4.26 -17.60
CA LEU A 133 -6.06 4.04 -17.92
C LEU A 133 -5.60 5.11 -18.90
N ILE A 134 -4.60 5.91 -18.50
CA ILE A 134 -4.08 7.04 -19.28
C ILE A 134 -2.88 6.63 -20.12
N SER A 135 -1.95 5.85 -19.56
CA SER A 135 -0.77 5.39 -20.30
C SER A 135 -0.17 4.11 -19.72
N ILE A 136 0.49 3.36 -20.62
CA ILE A 136 1.40 2.26 -20.27
C ILE A 136 2.73 2.55 -20.95
N LYS A 137 3.80 2.61 -20.16
CA LYS A 137 5.18 2.72 -20.63
C LYS A 137 5.86 1.35 -20.50
N GLN A 138 6.20 0.75 -21.63
CA GLN A 138 7.03 -0.44 -21.70
C GLN A 138 8.51 -0.08 -21.74
N PRO A 139 9.40 -0.94 -21.21
CA PRO A 139 10.84 -0.73 -21.37
C PRO A 139 11.25 -0.92 -22.85
N ASP A 140 12.10 -0.03 -23.34
CA ASP A 140 12.73 -0.10 -24.66
C ASP A 140 14.22 -0.43 -24.54
N VAL A 141 14.48 -1.73 -24.37
CA VAL A 141 15.82 -2.29 -24.17
C VAL A 141 16.77 -1.95 -25.34
N ARG A 142 16.25 -1.80 -26.56
CA ARG A 142 17.07 -1.51 -27.75
C ARG A 142 17.68 -0.11 -27.70
N ASN A 143 16.91 0.84 -27.17
CA ASN A 143 17.33 2.23 -27.00
C ASN A 143 17.90 2.52 -25.60
N GLY A 144 17.98 1.49 -24.74
CA GLY A 144 18.51 1.62 -23.38
C GLY A 144 17.56 2.27 -22.37
N ASP A 145 16.30 2.52 -22.73
CA ASP A 145 15.29 2.98 -21.77
C ASP A 145 14.73 1.77 -21.01
N LEU A 146 15.21 1.59 -19.79
CA LEU A 146 14.78 0.48 -18.92
C LEU A 146 13.56 0.85 -18.07
N SER A 147 13.03 2.06 -18.18
CA SER A 147 11.89 2.47 -17.36
C SER A 147 10.60 1.82 -17.82
N LEU A 148 9.78 1.43 -16.85
CA LEU A 148 8.43 0.93 -17.07
C LEU A 148 7.48 1.63 -16.12
N GLY A 149 6.22 1.78 -16.53
CA GLY A 149 5.22 2.38 -15.65
C GLY A 149 3.84 2.44 -16.25
N MET A 150 2.88 2.80 -15.42
CA MET A 150 1.47 2.89 -15.76
C MET A 150 0.86 4.08 -15.05
N THR A 151 0.09 4.88 -15.78
CA THR A 151 -0.65 6.00 -15.21
C THR A 151 -2.14 5.79 -15.42
N GLY A 152 -2.93 5.98 -14.38
CA GLY A 152 -4.38 5.98 -14.46
C GLY A 152 -5.02 7.03 -13.57
N LEU A 153 -6.30 7.25 -13.78
CA LEU A 153 -7.10 8.29 -13.15
C LEU A 153 -8.29 7.65 -12.43
N VAL A 154 -8.45 7.95 -11.16
CA VAL A 154 -9.55 7.44 -10.31
C VAL A 154 -10.34 8.62 -9.79
N LYS A 155 -11.67 8.58 -9.95
CA LYS A 155 -12.57 9.69 -9.58
C LYS A 155 -13.51 9.26 -8.47
N GLU A 156 -13.39 9.88 -7.30
CA GLU A 156 -14.39 9.80 -6.24
C GLU A 156 -15.31 11.01 -6.35
N THR A 157 -16.53 10.80 -6.84
CA THR A 157 -17.44 11.90 -7.15
C THR A 157 -18.91 11.56 -6.93
N THR A 158 -19.69 12.56 -6.52
CA THR A 158 -21.15 12.59 -6.62
C THR A 158 -21.61 14.02 -6.97
N THR A 159 -22.80 14.18 -7.58
CA THR A 159 -23.30 15.49 -8.06
C THR A 159 -23.34 16.59 -6.99
N PHE A 160 -23.58 16.22 -5.73
CA PHE A 160 -23.65 17.13 -4.58
C PHE A 160 -22.67 16.77 -3.47
N GLY A 161 -21.60 16.03 -3.78
CA GLY A 161 -20.59 15.63 -2.81
C GLY A 161 -19.17 16.00 -3.25
N PRO A 162 -18.14 15.41 -2.63
CA PRO A 162 -16.76 15.69 -3.02
C PRO A 162 -16.56 15.30 -4.48
N GLN A 163 -15.71 16.04 -5.18
CA GLN A 163 -15.26 15.73 -6.54
C GLN A 163 -13.74 15.67 -6.52
N LEU A 164 -13.23 14.52 -6.07
CA LEU A 164 -11.80 14.27 -5.93
C LEU A 164 -11.34 13.39 -7.10
N GLU A 165 -10.23 13.77 -7.71
CA GLU A 165 -9.58 13.01 -8.75
C GLU A 165 -8.16 12.67 -8.28
N LEU A 166 -7.79 11.39 -8.34
CA LEU A 166 -6.45 10.91 -8.07
C LEU A 166 -5.84 10.38 -9.37
N LYS A 167 -4.73 10.99 -9.77
CA LYS A 167 -3.88 10.49 -10.84
C LYS A 167 -2.75 9.68 -10.24
N ARG A 168 -2.78 8.36 -10.43
CA ARG A 168 -1.77 7.42 -9.93
C ARG A 168 -0.78 7.10 -11.02
N THR A 169 0.51 7.20 -10.71
CA THR A 169 1.59 6.66 -11.54
C THR A 169 2.35 5.60 -10.75
N ILE A 170 2.29 4.35 -11.21
CA ILE A 170 3.09 3.24 -10.69
C ILE A 170 4.26 3.03 -11.66
N SER A 171 5.49 3.05 -11.15
CA SER A 171 6.69 2.98 -11.99
C SER A 171 7.79 2.11 -11.38
N GLY A 172 8.70 1.66 -12.25
CA GLY A 172 9.87 0.89 -11.88
C GLY A 172 10.92 0.93 -12.98
N THR A 173 12.00 0.18 -12.77
CA THR A 173 13.06 0.00 -13.77
C THR A 173 13.25 -1.49 -13.99
N LEU A 174 13.34 -1.90 -15.25
CA LEU A 174 13.66 -3.27 -15.63
C LEU A 174 15.00 -3.66 -15.00
N GLY A 175 15.05 -4.83 -14.38
CA GLY A 175 16.18 -5.37 -13.64
C GLY A 175 16.23 -4.99 -12.17
N GLU A 176 15.40 -4.04 -11.71
CA GLU A 176 15.37 -3.56 -10.34
C GLU A 176 14.19 -4.13 -9.55
N ASN A 177 14.37 -4.30 -8.24
CA ASN A 177 13.36 -4.91 -7.36
C ASN A 177 12.67 -3.87 -6.47
N TYR A 178 12.16 -2.81 -7.08
CA TYR A 178 11.33 -1.82 -6.43
C TYR A 178 10.16 -1.40 -7.31
N LEU A 179 9.16 -0.79 -6.69
CA LEU A 179 8.13 -0.01 -7.36
C LEU A 179 7.93 1.32 -6.64
N LYS A 180 7.53 2.34 -7.40
CA LYS A 180 7.18 3.67 -6.89
C LYS A 180 5.74 3.97 -7.23
N VAL A 181 5.01 4.49 -6.26
CA VAL A 181 3.68 5.08 -6.44
C VAL A 181 3.83 6.59 -6.26
N HIS A 182 3.38 7.33 -7.26
CA HIS A 182 3.24 8.77 -7.21
C HIS A 182 1.78 9.12 -7.49
N ASP A 183 1.10 9.62 -6.46
CA ASP A 183 -0.31 10.01 -6.54
C ASP A 183 -0.43 11.53 -6.45
N GLU A 184 -1.20 12.11 -7.37
CA GLU A 184 -1.58 13.51 -7.37
C GLU A 184 -3.10 13.58 -7.18
N VAL A 185 -3.54 14.14 -6.04
CA VAL A 185 -4.96 14.33 -5.70
C VAL A 185 -5.33 15.79 -5.93
N ILE A 186 -6.42 16.02 -6.66
CA ILE A 186 -6.98 17.35 -6.90
C ILE A 186 -8.47 17.37 -6.55
N ASN A 187 -8.93 18.45 -5.94
CA ASN A 187 -10.36 18.76 -5.89
C ASN A 187 -10.78 19.46 -7.19
N VAL A 188 -11.49 18.74 -8.06
CA VAL A 188 -12.03 19.27 -9.32
C VAL A 188 -13.43 19.88 -9.16
N GLY A 189 -13.97 19.86 -7.94
CA GLY A 189 -15.26 20.43 -7.61
C GLY A 189 -15.22 21.96 -7.46
N ASN A 190 -16.38 22.53 -7.17
CA ASN A 190 -16.59 23.97 -6.99
C ASN A 190 -16.73 24.39 -5.51
N THR A 191 -16.55 23.46 -4.58
CA THR A 191 -16.59 23.70 -3.12
C THR A 191 -15.44 22.96 -2.43
N PRO A 192 -15.02 23.37 -1.22
CA PRO A 192 -14.04 22.63 -0.45
C PRO A 192 -14.49 21.18 -0.19
N ALA A 193 -13.55 20.23 -0.24
CA ALA A 193 -13.82 18.81 -0.04
C ALA A 193 -12.92 18.22 1.05
N PRO A 194 -13.45 17.37 1.95
CA PRO A 194 -12.64 16.66 2.92
C PRO A 194 -11.70 15.68 2.21
N HIS A 195 -10.47 15.58 2.70
CA HIS A 195 -9.48 14.66 2.17
C HIS A 195 -8.77 13.88 3.28
N MET A 196 -8.72 12.56 3.13
CA MET A 196 -7.97 11.64 3.96
C MET A 196 -7.42 10.51 3.09
N LEU A 197 -6.19 10.07 3.35
CA LEU A 197 -5.54 9.02 2.59
C LEU A 197 -4.71 8.13 3.51
N LEU A 198 -4.81 6.82 3.28
CA LEU A 198 -4.01 5.80 3.97
C LEU A 198 -3.65 4.70 2.97
N TYR A 199 -2.37 4.35 2.91
CA TYR A 199 -1.87 3.25 2.09
C TYR A 199 -1.74 1.99 2.94
N HIS A 200 -2.71 1.10 2.82
CA HIS A 200 -2.79 -0.12 3.60
C HIS A 200 -1.89 -1.21 2.98
N ILE A 201 -0.65 -1.32 3.45
CA ILE A 201 0.36 -2.24 2.90
C ILE A 201 0.33 -3.56 3.67
N ASN A 202 -0.37 -4.57 3.13
CA ASN A 202 -0.64 -5.83 3.84
C ASN A 202 0.37 -6.89 3.48
N CYS A 203 1.15 -7.35 4.46
CA CYS A 203 2.11 -8.42 4.29
C CYS A 203 1.67 -9.66 5.07
N GLY A 204 1.87 -10.83 4.45
CA GLY A 204 1.56 -12.14 5.03
C GLY A 204 2.66 -13.15 4.73
N TYR A 205 2.38 -14.42 4.98
CA TYR A 205 3.31 -15.52 4.70
C TYR A 205 3.67 -15.61 3.19
N PRO A 206 4.93 -15.93 2.80
CA PRO A 206 6.06 -16.29 3.66
C PRO A 206 6.93 -15.12 4.12
N LEU A 207 6.75 -13.89 3.60
CA LEU A 207 7.50 -12.73 4.08
C LEU A 207 7.27 -12.52 5.59
N ILE A 208 6.02 -12.61 6.03
CA ILE A 208 5.64 -12.55 7.44
C ILE A 208 5.52 -13.97 7.98
N ASP A 209 6.40 -14.32 8.91
CA ASP A 209 6.42 -15.58 9.65
C ASP A 209 6.79 -15.28 11.11
N LYS A 210 6.66 -16.28 11.99
CA LYS A 210 7.17 -16.18 13.35
C LYS A 210 8.65 -15.78 13.33
N GLY A 211 8.93 -14.67 14.01
CA GLY A 211 10.27 -14.11 14.12
C GLY A 211 10.66 -13.14 13.01
N THR A 212 9.78 -12.84 12.04
CA THR A 212 9.96 -11.68 11.15
C THR A 212 10.04 -10.40 11.98
N ASP A 213 10.98 -9.53 11.65
CA ASP A 213 11.14 -8.22 12.30
C ASP A 213 10.32 -7.17 11.56
N MET A 214 9.55 -6.39 12.32
CA MET A 214 8.89 -5.17 11.89
C MET A 214 9.79 -3.97 12.19
N ILE A 215 10.07 -3.19 11.16
CA ILE A 215 11.00 -2.07 11.22
C ILE A 215 10.20 -0.79 11.09
N TRP A 216 10.17 0.01 12.15
CA TRP A 216 9.68 1.38 12.13
C TRP A 216 10.19 2.12 13.37
N LYS A 217 10.20 3.45 13.31
CA LYS A 217 10.66 4.33 14.38
C LYS A 217 9.68 5.48 14.57
N GLY A 218 9.36 5.82 15.81
CA GLY A 218 8.43 6.90 16.12
C GLY A 218 7.84 6.80 17.52
N GLN A 219 7.19 7.86 17.95
CA GLN A 219 6.33 7.81 19.13
C GLN A 219 5.06 7.04 18.76
N TRP A 220 4.62 6.15 19.62
CA TRP A 220 3.44 5.31 19.35
C TRP A 220 2.46 5.34 20.53
N GLU A 221 1.20 5.14 20.22
CA GLU A 221 0.12 4.86 21.17
C GLU A 221 -0.76 3.74 20.60
N SER A 222 -1.30 2.86 21.46
CA SER A 222 -2.31 1.90 21.02
C SER A 222 -3.59 2.64 20.64
N MET A 223 -4.35 2.12 19.66
CA MET A 223 -5.59 2.74 19.18
C MET A 223 -6.62 2.89 20.31
N ASP A 224 -6.75 1.88 21.17
CA ASP A 224 -7.64 1.86 22.33
C ASP A 224 -7.13 2.72 23.50
N LYS A 225 -5.86 3.17 23.43
CA LYS A 225 -5.13 3.89 24.49
C LYS A 225 -5.01 3.10 25.81
N ASP A 226 -5.23 1.79 25.77
CA ASP A 226 -5.05 0.92 26.94
C ASP A 226 -3.55 0.63 27.14
N PRO A 227 -2.93 1.04 28.27
CA PRO A 227 -1.54 0.69 28.56
C PRO A 227 -1.31 -0.84 28.69
N ASN A 228 -2.37 -1.61 28.89
CA ASN A 228 -2.36 -3.07 28.93
C ASN A 228 -2.87 -3.72 27.63
N ASN A 229 -2.90 -2.97 26.51
CA ASN A 229 -3.25 -3.53 25.20
C ASN A 229 -2.47 -4.84 24.95
N ARG A 230 -3.14 -5.82 24.36
CA ARG A 230 -2.62 -7.19 24.21
C ARG A 230 -1.29 -7.24 23.46
N ILE A 231 -1.14 -6.44 22.41
CA ILE A 231 0.06 -6.40 21.57
C ILE A 231 0.90 -5.17 21.89
N PHE A 232 0.32 -3.98 21.79
CA PHE A 232 1.02 -2.70 21.90
C PHE A 232 1.09 -2.23 23.35
N ASN A 233 1.93 -2.89 24.13
CA ASN A 233 2.29 -2.48 25.49
C ASN A 233 3.81 -2.47 25.70
N ALA A 234 4.28 -1.77 26.72
CA ALA A 234 5.71 -1.60 26.98
C ALA A 234 6.47 -2.88 27.35
N SER A 235 5.77 -3.95 27.74
CA SER A 235 6.36 -5.23 28.13
C SER A 235 6.44 -6.25 26.99
N ASN A 236 5.78 -5.99 25.86
CA ASN A 236 5.72 -6.89 24.72
C ASN A 236 6.65 -6.44 23.59
N ASN A 237 7.33 -7.39 22.94
CA ASN A 237 8.08 -7.11 21.73
C ASN A 237 7.16 -7.16 20.50
N PHE A 238 6.27 -6.18 20.38
CA PHE A 238 5.31 -6.08 19.27
C PHE A 238 5.95 -5.82 17.91
N LYS A 239 7.28 -5.63 17.84
CA LYS A 239 8.02 -5.54 16.56
C LYS A 239 8.55 -6.89 16.08
N LYS A 240 8.29 -7.98 16.79
CA LYS A 240 8.63 -9.34 16.37
C LYS A 240 7.34 -10.13 16.15
N CYS A 241 7.15 -10.65 14.94
CA CYS A 241 5.93 -11.38 14.59
C CYS A 241 5.79 -12.66 15.46
N PRO A 242 4.66 -12.88 16.14
CA PRO A 242 4.42 -14.05 17.00
C PRO A 242 3.95 -15.26 16.19
N ASP A 243 3.73 -16.40 16.84
CA ASP A 243 2.90 -17.47 16.27
C ASP A 243 1.43 -17.01 16.13
N PRO A 244 0.59 -17.68 15.32
CA PRO A 244 -0.85 -17.42 15.31
C PRO A 244 -1.48 -17.49 16.71
N MET A 245 -2.41 -16.59 17.01
CA MET A 245 -2.98 -16.34 18.33
C MET A 245 -4.48 -16.60 18.35
N ASP A 246 -4.95 -17.38 19.33
CA ASP A 246 -6.39 -17.62 19.52
C ASP A 246 -7.16 -16.34 19.89
N ALA A 247 -6.50 -15.39 20.55
CA ALA A 247 -7.07 -14.10 20.90
C ALA A 247 -7.37 -13.22 19.67
N HIS A 248 -6.75 -13.51 18.53
CA HIS A 248 -7.00 -12.87 17.24
C HIS A 248 -8.00 -13.67 16.37
N ALA A 249 -8.81 -14.55 16.95
CA ALA A 249 -9.90 -15.18 16.23
C ALA A 249 -11.04 -14.17 15.95
N GLY A 250 -11.60 -14.19 14.74
CA GLY A 250 -12.69 -13.28 14.34
C GLY A 250 -12.23 -11.82 14.30
N PHE A 251 -12.87 -10.94 15.06
CA PHE A 251 -12.59 -9.49 15.08
C PHE A 251 -11.35 -9.11 15.92
N GLY A 252 -10.55 -10.08 16.37
CA GLY A 252 -9.42 -9.79 17.24
C GLY A 252 -8.24 -9.20 16.48
N GLU A 253 -8.05 -7.89 16.59
CA GLU A 253 -6.90 -7.15 16.06
C GLU A 253 -6.29 -6.25 17.14
N ASP A 254 -5.08 -5.76 16.90
CA ASP A 254 -4.49 -4.68 17.67
C ASP A 254 -3.84 -3.69 16.72
N VAL A 255 -3.92 -2.40 17.07
CA VAL A 255 -3.42 -1.30 16.22
C VAL A 255 -2.65 -0.28 17.04
N ALA A 256 -1.53 0.19 16.49
CA ALA A 256 -0.81 1.35 17.00
C ALA A 256 -0.83 2.52 16.01
N PHE A 257 -1.01 3.73 16.54
CA PHE A 257 -0.81 4.98 15.82
C PHE A 257 0.58 5.51 16.10
N ILE A 258 1.35 5.74 15.05
CA ILE A 258 2.76 6.09 15.15
C ILE A 258 2.95 7.48 14.52
N LYS A 259 3.64 8.36 15.25
CA LYS A 259 4.28 9.55 14.73
C LYS A 259 5.68 9.17 14.25
N PRO A 260 5.87 8.91 12.94
CA PRO A 260 7.12 8.39 12.44
C PRO A 260 8.25 9.41 12.65
N HIS A 261 9.42 8.90 13.03
CA HIS A 261 10.64 9.68 12.96
C HIS A 261 11.02 9.87 11.48
N ALA A 262 11.36 11.10 11.11
CA ALA A 262 11.76 11.46 9.77
C ALA A 262 13.16 12.06 9.77
N GLU A 263 13.89 11.79 8.69
CA GLU A 263 15.10 12.51 8.32
C GLU A 263 14.78 14.00 8.07
N ALA A 264 15.81 14.85 8.01
CA ALA A 264 15.64 16.30 7.84
C ALA A 264 14.83 16.71 6.59
N ASN A 265 14.81 15.88 5.54
CA ASN A 265 14.05 16.11 4.31
C ASN A 265 12.61 15.52 4.34
N GLY A 266 12.15 15.06 5.50
CA GLY A 266 10.84 14.43 5.68
C GLY A 266 10.81 12.93 5.32
N THR A 267 11.91 12.33 4.87
CA THR A 267 11.92 10.90 4.54
C THR A 267 11.75 10.05 5.79
N ALA A 268 10.79 9.13 5.76
CA ALA A 268 10.66 8.04 6.72
C ALA A 268 10.74 6.69 5.98
N ILE A 269 11.28 5.68 6.67
CA ILE A 269 11.39 4.32 6.14
C ILE A 269 10.92 3.34 7.22
N CYS A 270 10.01 2.46 6.85
CA CYS A 270 9.55 1.32 7.64
C CYS A 270 9.56 0.05 6.79
N GLY A 271 9.20 -1.12 7.32
CA GLY A 271 9.18 -2.36 6.55
C GLY A 271 9.31 -3.63 7.37
N PHE A 272 9.72 -4.71 6.71
CA PHE A 272 9.81 -6.05 7.28
C PHE A 272 11.13 -6.75 6.90
N ILE A 273 11.67 -7.58 7.78
CA ILE A 273 12.81 -8.46 7.51
C ILE A 273 12.48 -9.88 7.97
N ASN A 274 12.58 -10.83 7.04
CA ASN A 274 12.58 -12.26 7.34
C ASN A 274 13.99 -12.80 7.16
N GLU A 275 14.71 -12.93 8.28
CA GLU A 275 16.11 -13.40 8.29
C GLU A 275 16.24 -14.82 7.75
N LYS A 276 15.27 -15.72 8.02
CA LYS A 276 15.30 -17.11 7.53
C LYS A 276 15.26 -17.18 6.00
N LEU A 277 14.56 -16.24 5.37
CA LEU A 277 14.47 -16.13 3.91
C LEU A 277 15.59 -15.27 3.30
N GLY A 278 16.35 -14.53 4.12
CA GLY A 278 17.26 -13.48 3.63
C GLY A 278 16.52 -12.42 2.81
N LEU A 279 15.29 -12.07 3.21
CA LEU A 279 14.38 -11.24 2.44
C LEU A 279 13.82 -10.10 3.28
N GLY A 280 13.85 -8.89 2.74
CA GLY A 280 13.21 -7.72 3.34
C GLY A 280 12.35 -6.95 2.34
N LEU A 281 11.40 -6.21 2.87
CA LEU A 281 10.58 -5.25 2.13
C LEU A 281 10.65 -3.91 2.87
N SER A 282 11.25 -2.89 2.25
CA SER A 282 11.24 -1.53 2.77
C SER A 282 10.13 -0.72 2.12
N ILE A 283 9.49 0.12 2.93
CA ILE A 283 8.46 1.09 2.58
C ILE A 283 9.04 2.47 2.91
N LYS A 284 9.25 3.29 1.89
CA LYS A 284 9.76 4.65 2.03
C LYS A 284 8.68 5.65 1.62
N PHE A 285 8.49 6.66 2.46
CA PHE A 285 7.49 7.71 2.26
C PHE A 285 7.98 9.05 2.81
N ASN A 286 7.23 10.13 2.58
CA ASN A 286 7.55 11.46 3.10
C ASN A 286 6.53 11.90 4.16
N THR A 287 6.98 12.25 5.37
CA THR A 287 6.12 12.64 6.49
C THR A 287 5.51 14.04 6.35
N LEU A 288 6.03 14.87 5.44
CA LEU A 288 5.38 16.14 5.07
C LEU A 288 4.11 15.88 4.23
N GLN A 289 4.02 14.72 3.58
CA GLN A 289 2.86 14.28 2.82
C GLN A 289 1.97 13.34 3.67
N LEU A 290 2.60 12.38 4.36
CA LEU A 290 1.98 11.31 5.14
C LEU A 290 2.53 11.32 6.57
N PRO A 291 2.05 12.23 7.44
CA PRO A 291 2.61 12.47 8.78
C PRO A 291 2.32 11.38 9.82
N TRP A 292 1.59 10.32 9.43
CA TRP A 292 1.27 9.20 10.31
C TRP A 292 1.69 7.88 9.70
N LEU A 293 1.98 6.93 10.57
CA LEU A 293 2.15 5.52 10.25
C LEU A 293 1.22 4.73 11.18
N ILE A 294 0.49 3.76 10.64
CA ILE A 294 -0.30 2.82 11.44
C ILE A 294 0.40 1.46 11.39
N ASN A 295 0.45 0.76 12.50
CA ASN A 295 0.79 -0.66 12.51
C ASN A 295 -0.43 -1.47 12.96
N TRP A 296 -1.07 -2.14 12.02
CA TRP A 296 -2.14 -3.10 12.26
C TRP A 296 -1.58 -4.52 12.36
N GLN A 297 -2.00 -5.27 13.36
CA GLN A 297 -1.58 -6.65 13.60
C GLN A 297 -2.79 -7.55 13.80
N HIS A 298 -2.92 -8.54 12.92
CA HIS A 298 -3.93 -9.59 12.99
C HIS A 298 -3.27 -10.96 12.87
N TRP A 299 -3.16 -11.68 13.98
CA TRP A 299 -2.45 -12.95 14.06
C TRP A 299 -3.41 -14.15 14.12
N GLY A 300 -4.55 -14.07 13.45
CA GLY A 300 -5.56 -15.13 13.46
C GLY A 300 -5.11 -16.40 12.74
N LYS A 301 -5.62 -17.56 13.15
CA LYS A 301 -5.43 -18.83 12.42
C LYS A 301 -6.12 -18.74 11.05
N GLY A 302 -5.36 -18.84 9.97
CA GLY A 302 -5.86 -18.65 8.59
C GLY A 302 -5.89 -17.19 8.13
N GLU A 303 -5.65 -16.24 9.04
CA GLU A 303 -5.67 -14.79 8.81
C GLU A 303 -4.44 -14.16 9.48
N TYR A 304 -3.25 -14.57 9.04
CA TYR A 304 -1.97 -14.16 9.61
C TYR A 304 -1.34 -13.02 8.79
N VAL A 305 -1.54 -11.79 9.26
CA VAL A 305 -1.24 -10.56 8.51
C VAL A 305 -0.83 -9.41 9.44
N THR A 306 0.06 -8.57 8.94
CA THR A 306 0.31 -7.25 9.52
C THR A 306 0.41 -6.21 8.41
N ALA A 307 0.08 -4.96 8.73
CA ALA A 307 0.26 -3.83 7.84
C ALA A 307 1.06 -2.71 8.49
N LEU A 308 1.76 -1.98 7.63
CA LEU A 308 2.41 -0.71 7.93
C LEU A 308 1.84 0.33 6.98
N GLU A 309 1.11 1.31 7.52
CA GLU A 309 0.18 2.11 6.72
C GLU A 309 0.52 3.60 6.81
N PRO A 310 1.35 4.13 5.88
CA PRO A 310 1.57 5.57 5.75
C PRO A 310 0.25 6.30 5.47
N ALA A 311 -0.03 7.37 6.22
CA ALA A 311 -1.33 8.04 6.18
C ALA A 311 -1.28 9.55 6.43
N THR A 312 -2.31 10.27 5.95
CA THR A 312 -2.54 11.69 6.24
C THR A 312 -3.03 11.93 7.66
N ASN A 313 -3.80 10.98 8.19
CA ASN A 313 -4.44 11.02 9.50
C ASN A 313 -4.41 9.61 10.10
N PRO A 314 -4.54 9.45 11.43
CA PRO A 314 -4.93 8.16 11.99
C PRO A 314 -6.33 7.77 11.44
N PRO A 315 -6.70 6.49 11.45
CA PRO A 315 -8.01 5.99 10.99
C PRO A 315 -9.16 6.33 11.97
N ILE A 316 -9.31 7.61 12.30
CA ILE A 316 -10.26 8.15 13.29
C ILE A 316 -11.55 8.73 12.68
N GLY A 317 -11.67 8.74 11.35
CA GLY A 317 -12.81 9.31 10.64
C GLY A 317 -12.83 10.84 10.55
N GLN A 318 -13.74 11.36 9.72
CA GLN A 318 -13.88 12.81 9.50
C GLN A 318 -14.41 13.52 10.74
N ALA A 319 -15.37 12.95 11.48
CA ALA A 319 -16.03 13.66 12.57
C ALA A 319 -15.03 14.02 13.68
N LYS A 320 -14.19 13.06 14.06
CA LYS A 320 -13.14 13.27 15.06
C LYS A 320 -12.02 14.16 14.50
N ALA A 321 -11.54 13.90 13.28
CA ALA A 321 -10.51 14.74 12.66
C ALA A 321 -10.95 16.21 12.55
N ARG A 322 -12.23 16.47 12.25
CA ARG A 322 -12.79 17.84 12.19
C ARG A 322 -12.82 18.50 13.56
N THR A 323 -13.25 17.76 14.58
CA THR A 323 -13.29 18.26 15.98
C THR A 323 -11.89 18.58 16.50
N GLU A 324 -10.89 17.78 16.10
CA GLU A 324 -9.47 17.97 16.45
C GLU A 324 -8.75 18.99 15.55
N GLY A 325 -9.40 19.53 14.52
CA GLY A 325 -8.79 20.47 13.57
C GLY A 325 -7.72 19.85 12.67
N THR A 326 -7.74 18.53 12.49
CA THR A 326 -6.76 17.77 11.68
C THR A 326 -7.31 17.28 10.33
N LEU A 327 -8.62 17.45 10.08
CA LEU A 327 -9.22 17.13 8.78
C LEU A 327 -8.66 18.06 7.70
N ILE A 328 -8.13 17.48 6.63
CA ILE A 328 -7.67 18.25 5.46
C ILE A 328 -8.89 18.63 4.64
N GLU A 329 -9.02 19.91 4.30
CA GLU A 329 -9.99 20.39 3.32
C GLU A 329 -9.25 20.94 2.11
N LEU A 330 -9.50 20.36 0.93
CA LEU A 330 -8.94 20.84 -0.32
C LEU A 330 -9.87 21.87 -0.94
N ALA A 331 -9.38 23.09 -1.17
CA ALA A 331 -10.11 24.09 -1.94
C ALA A 331 -10.27 23.65 -3.41
N PRO A 332 -11.25 24.19 -4.15
CA PRO A 332 -11.35 24.00 -5.60
C PRO A 332 -10.02 24.26 -6.32
N GLY A 333 -9.53 23.27 -7.07
CA GLY A 333 -8.26 23.32 -7.78
C GLY A 333 -7.01 23.08 -6.93
N GLU A 334 -7.15 22.93 -5.61
CA GLU A 334 -6.02 22.59 -4.73
C GLU A 334 -5.56 21.15 -4.97
N LYS A 335 -4.24 20.96 -4.92
CA LYS A 335 -3.56 19.70 -5.18
C LYS A 335 -2.71 19.24 -4.00
N ARG A 336 -2.64 17.93 -3.79
CA ARG A 336 -1.64 17.29 -2.92
C ARG A 336 -0.96 16.14 -3.64
N ASN A 337 0.29 15.89 -3.28
CA ASN A 337 1.12 14.84 -3.85
C ASN A 337 1.53 13.86 -2.76
N TYR A 338 1.58 12.58 -3.11
CA TYR A 338 1.97 11.49 -2.22
C TYR A 338 2.93 10.56 -2.94
N ASP A 339 4.10 10.36 -2.34
CA ASP A 339 5.17 9.52 -2.86
C ASP A 339 5.42 8.33 -1.93
N LEU A 340 5.40 7.13 -2.51
CA LEU A 340 5.67 5.87 -1.85
C LEU A 340 6.64 5.04 -2.69
N GLU A 341 7.64 4.42 -2.06
CA GLU A 341 8.52 3.45 -2.68
C GLU A 341 8.51 2.15 -1.88
N LEU A 342 8.20 1.03 -2.54
CA LEU A 342 8.34 -0.32 -2.00
C LEU A 342 9.53 -0.98 -2.67
N LYS A 343 10.52 -1.41 -1.87
CA LYS A 343 11.75 -2.03 -2.37
C LYS A 343 12.01 -3.35 -1.66
N VAL A 344 12.30 -4.38 -2.45
CA VAL A 344 12.77 -5.68 -1.97
C VAL A 344 14.27 -5.60 -1.71
N MET A 345 14.70 -6.15 -0.58
CA MET A 345 16.09 -6.22 -0.15
C MET A 345 16.48 -7.69 0.02
N THR A 346 17.66 -8.05 -0.50
CA THR A 346 18.20 -9.42 -0.43
C THR A 346 19.68 -9.47 -0.08
N GLU A 347 20.37 -8.32 -0.15
CA GLU A 347 21.78 -8.23 0.22
C GLU A 347 21.93 -8.16 1.74
N MET A 348 22.76 -9.04 2.31
CA MET A 348 22.90 -9.16 3.78
C MET A 348 23.28 -7.85 4.45
N ASN A 349 24.20 -7.08 3.85
CA ASN A 349 24.60 -5.77 4.36
C ASN A 349 23.44 -4.75 4.34
N GLU A 350 22.54 -4.83 3.36
CA GLU A 350 21.37 -3.96 3.27
C GLU A 350 20.36 -4.32 4.37
N LEU A 351 20.11 -5.62 4.58
CA LEU A 351 19.24 -6.13 5.64
C LEU A 351 19.75 -5.75 7.03
N ASP A 352 21.04 -5.96 7.31
CA ASP A 352 21.65 -5.62 8.61
C ASP A 352 21.56 -4.12 8.91
N ASN A 353 21.78 -3.28 7.89
CA ASN A 353 21.66 -1.83 8.03
C ASN A 353 20.20 -1.41 8.24
N PHE A 354 19.25 -2.11 7.62
CA PHE A 354 17.85 -1.84 7.79
C PHE A 354 17.35 -2.26 9.18
N LEU A 355 17.78 -3.42 9.68
CA LEU A 355 17.44 -3.92 11.02
C LEU A 355 17.87 -2.94 12.12
N LYS A 356 19.06 -2.35 11.98
CA LYS A 356 19.58 -1.34 12.93
C LYS A 356 18.69 -0.11 13.06
N LYS A 357 17.81 0.19 12.09
CA LYS A 357 16.87 1.31 12.16
C LYS A 357 15.72 1.08 13.14
N SER A 358 15.42 -0.17 13.52
CA SER A 358 14.34 -0.49 14.48
C SER A 358 14.71 -0.23 15.94
N ASN A 359 16.01 -0.21 16.25
CA ASN A 359 16.56 -0.27 17.61
C ASN A 359 16.81 1.09 18.28
N TYR A 360 16.39 2.21 17.69
CA TYR A 360 16.64 3.56 18.22
C TYR A 360 15.42 4.45 18.16
#